data_AF-A0A511DA06-F1
#
_entry.id   AF-A0A511DA06-F1
#
_cell.length_a   1.000
_cell.length_b   1.000
_cell.length_c   1.000
_cell.angle_alpha   90.00
_cell.angle_beta   90.00
_cell.angle_gamma   90.00
#
_symmetry.space_group_name_H-M   'P 1'
#
loop_
_entity.id
_entity.type
_entity.pdbx_description
1 polymer ?
#
loop_
_entity_poly.entity_id
_entity_poly.type
_entity_poly.pdbx_seq_one_letter_code
_entity_poly.pdbx_strand_id
1 'polypeptide(L)'
;MIVLTVVVIVLLIAGLAFYLFWVGTLLTGIATNLEACEESVQQVNRDAALIGPGVEHINRSGGTVAGALPLLYGFAEQIVRKASPNPTRPDVAVPASGRRRSRLFDGVGLKTL
;
A
#
# COMPACT_ATOMS: atom_id res chain seq x y z
N MET A 1 48.09 4.96 -57.55
CA MET A 1 47.23 3.89 -56.98
C MET A 1 47.63 3.51 -55.56
N ILE A 2 48.91 3.25 -55.26
CA ILE A 2 49.39 2.84 -53.92
C ILE A 2 49.08 3.87 -52.81
N VAL A 3 49.31 5.16 -53.04
CA VAL A 3 49.08 6.20 -52.02
C VAL A 3 47.60 6.26 -51.61
N LEU A 4 46.69 6.25 -52.59
CA LEU A 4 45.24 6.26 -52.35
C LEU A 4 44.81 5.02 -51.55
N THR A 5 45.30 3.83 -51.92
CA THR A 5 44.96 2.59 -51.21
C THR A 5 45.45 2.60 -49.77
N VAL A 6 46.65 3.12 -49.51
CA VAL A 6 47.18 3.25 -48.15
C VAL A 6 46.32 4.21 -47.33
N VAL A 7 45.93 5.36 -47.90
CA VAL A 7 45.05 6.32 -47.23
C VAL A 7 43.71 5.69 -46.86
N VAL A 8 43.08 4.94 -47.78
CA VAL A 8 41.81 4.26 -47.51
C VAL A 8 41.95 3.23 -46.38
N ILE A 9 43.03 2.43 -46.37
CA ILE A 9 43.29 1.46 -45.30
C ILE A 9 43.43 2.16 -43.94
N VAL A 10 44.21 3.24 -43.88
CA VAL A 10 44.39 4.01 -42.64
C VAL A 10 43.06 4.58 -42.15
N LEU A 11 42.22 5.11 -43.05
CA LEU A 11 40.89 5.61 -42.69
C LEU A 11 39.97 4.51 -42.17
N LEU A 12 39.99 3.32 -42.76
CA LEU A 12 39.20 2.18 -42.29
C LEU A 12 39.65 1.73 -40.89
N ILE A 13 40.97 1.63 -40.65
CA ILE A 13 41.52 1.28 -39.34
C ILE A 13 41.14 2.34 -38.31
N ALA A 14 41.28 3.62 -38.64
CA ALA A 14 40.94 4.72 -37.74
C ALA A 14 39.44 4.72 -37.39
N GLY A 15 38.57 4.52 -38.38
CA GLY A 15 37.12 4.41 -38.16
C GLY A 15 36.75 3.22 -37.30
N LEU A 16 37.35 2.05 -37.54
CA LEU A 16 37.13 0.86 -36.73
C LEU A 16 37.61 1.06 -35.29
N ALA A 17 38.80 1.64 -35.10
CA ALA A 17 39.35 1.93 -33.78
C ALA A 17 38.44 2.88 -32.99
N PHE A 18 37.95 3.95 -33.63
CA PHE A 18 37.01 4.88 -33.01
C PHE A 18 35.69 4.20 -32.64
N TYR A 19 35.13 3.39 -33.54
CA TYR A 19 33.90 2.64 -33.28
C TYR A 19 34.05 1.69 -32.09
N LEU A 20 35.13 0.90 -32.05
CA LEU A 20 35.38 -0.03 -30.95
C LEU A 20 35.61 0.70 -29.62
N PHE A 21 36.32 1.84 -29.66
CA PHE A 21 36.47 2.68 -28.47
C PHE A 21 35.12 3.16 -27.95
N TRP A 22 34.24 3.64 -28.83
CA TRP A 22 32.89 4.08 -28.48
C TRP A 22 32.02 2.96 -27.93
N VAL A 23 32.02 1.78 -28.56
CA VAL A 23 31.30 0.61 -28.04
C VAL A 23 31.84 0.19 -26.68
N GLY A 24 33.15 0.27 -26.47
CA GLY A 24 33.79 -0.01 -25.18
C GLY A 24 33.32 0.91 -24.05
N THR A 25 33.11 2.20 -24.31
CA THR A 25 32.59 3.12 -23.29
C THR A 25 31.13 2.82 -22.94
N LEU A 26 30.31 2.46 -23.94
CA LEU A 26 28.92 2.04 -23.73
C LEU A 26 28.83 0.74 -22.93
N LEU A 27 29.64 -0.27 -23.29
CA LEU A 27 29.68 -1.54 -22.58
C LEU A 27 30.15 -1.38 -21.13
N THR A 28 31.16 -0.54 -20.90
CA THR A 28 31.60 -0.19 -19.54
C THR A 28 30.46 0.44 -18.75
N GLY A 29 29.73 1.38 -19.34
CA GLY A 29 28.56 1.98 -18.68
C GLY A 29 27.47 0.97 -18.34
N ILE A 30 27.17 0.03 -19.23
CA ILE A 30 26.19 -1.04 -18.98
C ILE A 30 26.68 -1.96 -17.86
N ALA A 31 27.95 -2.36 -17.89
CA ALA A 31 28.55 -3.22 -16.86
C ALA A 31 28.44 -2.59 -15.46
N THR A 32 28.78 -1.31 -15.33
CA THR A 32 28.65 -0.59 -14.05
C THR A 32 27.20 -0.53 -13.54
N ASN A 33 26.22 -0.31 -14.43
CA ASN A 33 24.81 -0.32 -14.03
C ASN A 33 24.33 -1.71 -13.61
N LEU A 34 24.78 -2.76 -14.30
CA LEU A 34 24.44 -4.15 -13.96
C LEU A 34 25.04 -4.55 -12.61
N GLU A 35 26.29 -4.15 -12.35
CA GLU A 35 26.95 -4.37 -11.05
C GLU A 35 26.18 -3.71 -9.91
N ALA A 36 25.81 -2.43 -10.07
CA ALA A 36 24.99 -1.72 -9.07
C ALA A 36 23.60 -2.35 -8.88
N CYS A 37 23.00 -2.87 -9.95
CA CYS A 37 21.72 -3.57 -9.89
C CYS A 37 21.85 -4.89 -9.13
N GLU A 38 22.91 -5.66 -9.39
CA GLU A 38 23.19 -6.91 -8.68
C GLU A 38 23.38 -6.67 -7.18
N GLU A 39 24.20 -5.69 -6.80
CA GLU A 39 24.41 -5.33 -5.40
C GLU A 39 23.08 -4.95 -4.71
N SER A 40 22.26 -4.16 -5.38
CA SER A 40 20.94 -3.75 -4.89
C SER A 40 20.01 -4.95 -4.69
N VAL A 41 19.93 -5.85 -5.67
CA VAL A 41 19.11 -7.08 -5.58
C VAL A 41 19.61 -7.99 -4.46
N GLN A 42 20.92 -8.15 -4.31
CA GLN A 42 21.49 -8.92 -3.20
C GLN A 42 21.18 -8.30 -1.84
N GLN A 43 21.18 -6.98 -1.72
CA GLN A 43 20.77 -6.29 -0.49
C GLN A 43 19.29 -6.52 -0.19
N VAL A 44 18.40 -6.33 -1.18
CA VAL A 44 16.97 -6.59 -1.02
C VAL A 44 16.71 -8.03 -0.58
N ASN A 45 17.43 -9.00 -1.15
CA ASN A 45 17.29 -10.40 -0.77
C ASN A 45 17.76 -10.66 0.68
N ARG A 46 18.85 -10.02 1.12
CA ARG A 46 19.31 -10.09 2.52
C ARG A 46 18.28 -9.51 3.49
N ASP A 47 17.73 -8.34 3.16
CA ASP A 47 16.69 -7.70 3.98
C ASP A 47 15.42 -8.55 4.03
N ALA A 48 14.99 -9.09 2.89
CA ALA A 48 13.85 -10.00 2.79
C ALA A 48 14.06 -11.28 3.63
N ALA A 49 15.27 -11.83 3.65
CA ALA A 49 15.60 -13.00 4.47
C ALA A 49 15.49 -12.71 5.98
N LEU A 50 15.82 -11.49 6.42
CA LEU A 50 15.67 -11.06 7.81
C LEU A 50 14.21 -10.77 8.17
N ILE A 51 13.44 -10.18 7.26
CA ILE A 51 12.04 -9.77 7.49
C ILE A 51 11.07 -10.95 7.38
N GLY A 52 11.33 -11.88 6.46
CA GLY A 52 10.45 -13.02 6.12
C GLY A 52 9.91 -13.79 7.34
N PRO A 53 10.76 -14.28 8.25
CA PRO A 53 10.31 -14.99 9.45
C PRO A 53 9.40 -14.13 10.35
N GLY A 54 9.69 -12.82 10.44
CA GLY A 54 8.90 -11.88 11.23
C GLY A 54 7.50 -11.69 10.66
N VAL A 55 7.38 -11.47 9.34
CA VAL A 55 6.07 -11.34 8.69
C VAL A 55 5.27 -12.64 8.73
N GLU A 56 5.91 -13.80 8.64
CA GLU A 56 5.24 -15.09 8.81
C GLU A 56 4.67 -15.25 10.23
N HIS A 57 5.46 -14.89 11.26
CA HIS A 57 5.01 -14.95 12.64
C HIS A 57 3.85 -13.99 12.91
N ILE A 58 3.92 -12.75 12.39
CA ILE A 58 2.85 -11.75 12.48
C ILE A 58 1.60 -12.26 11.77
N ASN A 59 1.73 -12.88 10.60
CA ASN A 59 0.58 -13.39 9.86
C ASN A 59 -0.09 -14.57 10.59
N ARG A 60 0.70 -15.45 11.21
CA ARG A 60 0.20 -16.56 12.02
C ARG A 60 -0.55 -16.08 13.27
N SER A 61 0.03 -15.13 14.01
CA SER A 61 -0.62 -14.56 15.19
C SER A 61 -1.85 -13.73 14.81
N GLY A 62 -1.74 -12.89 13.78
CA GLY A 62 -2.85 -12.12 13.21
C GLY A 62 -4.00 -13.01 12.74
N GLY A 63 -3.72 -14.13 12.06
CA GLY A 63 -4.72 -15.12 11.68
C GLY A 63 -5.41 -15.76 12.89
N THR A 64 -4.67 -16.00 13.96
CA THR A 64 -5.25 -16.52 15.22
C THR A 64 -6.17 -15.50 15.88
N VAL A 65 -5.74 -14.24 15.96
CA VAL A 65 -6.55 -13.13 16.49
C VAL A 65 -7.79 -12.91 15.63
N ALA A 66 -7.63 -12.85 14.30
CA ALA A 66 -8.74 -12.69 13.37
C ALA A 66 -9.75 -13.85 13.46
N GLY A 67 -9.28 -15.09 13.65
CA GLY A 67 -10.13 -16.25 13.90
C GLY A 67 -10.92 -16.17 15.22
N ALA A 68 -10.41 -15.46 16.23
CA ALA A 68 -11.09 -15.24 17.50
C ALA A 68 -12.08 -14.07 17.47
N LEU A 69 -11.97 -13.13 16.52
CA LEU A 69 -12.83 -11.94 16.44
C LEU A 69 -14.34 -12.26 16.42
N PRO A 70 -14.86 -13.26 15.67
CA PRO A 70 -16.29 -13.59 15.69
C PRO A 70 -16.79 -14.02 17.07
N LEU A 71 -15.98 -14.78 17.82
CA LEU A 71 -16.31 -15.20 19.18
C LEU A 71 -16.36 -13.99 20.12
N LEU A 72 -15.34 -13.12 20.05
CA LEU A 72 -15.27 -11.91 20.86
C LEU A 72 -16.45 -10.97 20.55
N TYR A 73 -16.80 -10.82 19.28
CA TYR A 73 -17.95 -10.03 18.86
C TYR A 73 -19.27 -10.64 19.38
N GLY A 74 -19.46 -11.94 19.22
CA GLY A 74 -20.65 -12.63 19.72
C GLY A 74 -20.78 -12.57 21.26
N PHE A 75 -19.66 -12.63 21.98
CA PHE A 75 -19.65 -12.48 23.43
C PHE A 75 -19.98 -11.04 23.85
N ALA A 76 -19.40 -10.05 23.17
CA ALA A 76 -19.72 -8.63 23.37
C ALA A 76 -21.20 -8.35 23.09
N GLU A 77 -21.78 -8.91 22.04
CA GLU A 77 -23.20 -8.78 21.73
C GLU A 77 -24.10 -9.38 22.83
N GLN A 78 -23.73 -10.54 23.37
CA GLN A 78 -24.47 -11.14 24.50
C GLN A 78 -24.39 -10.30 25.77
N ILE A 79 -23.22 -9.73 26.08
CA ILE A 79 -23.08 -8.81 27.21
C ILE A 79 -23.96 -7.60 27.00
N VAL A 80 -23.93 -6.95 25.82
CA VAL A 80 -24.78 -5.80 25.53
C VAL A 80 -26.27 -6.16 25.65
N ARG A 81 -26.71 -7.31 25.13
CA ARG A 81 -28.11 -7.77 25.26
C ARG A 81 -28.54 -7.99 26.71
N LYS A 82 -27.64 -8.46 27.58
CA LYS A 82 -27.93 -8.73 29.00
C LYS A 82 -27.79 -7.49 29.88
N ALA A 83 -26.79 -6.66 29.59
CA ALA A 83 -26.42 -5.51 30.38
C ALA A 83 -27.18 -4.26 29.99
N SER A 84 -27.71 -4.18 28.76
CA SER A 84 -28.59 -3.09 28.36
C SER A 84 -29.94 -3.31 29.01
N PRO A 85 -30.30 -2.57 30.08
CA PRO A 85 -31.69 -2.53 30.49
C PRO A 85 -32.42 -1.93 29.29
N ASN A 86 -33.52 -2.52 28.84
CA ASN A 86 -34.50 -1.71 28.13
C ASN A 86 -35.25 -0.99 29.25
N PRO A 87 -34.90 0.25 29.64
CA PRO A 87 -35.64 0.92 30.68
C PRO A 87 -37.08 0.99 30.18
N THR A 88 -38.01 0.44 30.95
CA THR A 88 -39.43 0.68 30.73
C THR A 88 -39.61 2.17 30.87
N ARG A 89 -39.60 2.89 29.74
CA ARG A 89 -39.82 4.32 29.75
C ARG A 89 -41.25 4.50 30.25
N PRO A 90 -41.48 5.19 31.38
CA PRO A 90 -42.84 5.44 31.80
C PRO A 90 -43.57 6.09 30.64
N ASP A 91 -44.79 5.64 30.40
CA ASP A 91 -45.62 6.17 29.34
C ASP A 91 -45.69 7.68 29.56
N VAL A 92 -45.17 8.45 28.61
CA VAL A 92 -45.02 9.89 28.78
C VAL A 92 -46.44 10.44 28.86
N ALA A 93 -46.79 11.14 29.94
CA ALA A 93 -48.12 11.71 30.10
C ALA A 93 -48.46 12.57 28.87
N VAL A 94 -49.30 12.02 27.98
CA VAL A 94 -49.77 12.73 26.80
C VAL A 94 -50.89 13.66 27.27
N PRO A 95 -50.85 14.97 26.97
CA PRO A 95 -51.95 15.84 27.35
C PRO A 95 -53.24 15.34 26.71
N ALA A 96 -54.39 15.53 27.37
CA ALA A 96 -55.69 15.06 26.89
C ALA A 96 -56.09 15.61 25.50
N SER A 97 -55.41 16.68 25.04
CA SER A 97 -55.52 17.26 23.70
C SER A 97 -54.64 16.59 22.63
N GLY A 98 -53.96 15.48 22.95
CA GLY A 98 -53.07 14.75 22.05
C GLY A 98 -51.64 15.31 22.02
N ARG A 99 -51.10 15.66 20.84
CA ARG A 99 -49.72 16.17 20.70
C ARG A 99 -49.62 17.64 21.08
N ARG A 100 -48.76 17.98 22.04
CA ARG A 100 -48.35 19.38 22.28
C ARG A 100 -47.56 19.88 21.07
N ARG A 101 -48.13 20.79 20.28
CA ARG A 101 -47.43 21.48 19.18
C ARG A 101 -46.27 22.29 19.77
N SER A 102 -45.05 21.76 19.69
CA SER A 102 -43.86 22.43 20.19
C SER A 102 -43.38 23.44 19.16
N ARG A 103 -43.25 24.72 19.56
CA ARG A 103 -42.71 25.79 18.72
C ARG A 103 -41.18 25.90 18.81
N LEU A 104 -40.53 24.98 19.53
CA LEU A 104 -39.06 24.98 19.71
C LEU A 104 -38.30 24.86 18.39
N PHE A 105 -38.93 24.33 17.34
CA PHE A 105 -38.32 24.18 16.01
C PHE A 105 -38.81 25.18 14.96
N ASP A 106 -39.76 26.08 15.29
CA ASP A 106 -40.29 27.07 14.35
C ASP A 106 -39.21 28.06 13.86
N GLY A 107 -38.13 28.25 14.63
CA GLY A 107 -37.01 29.13 14.27
C GLY A 107 -35.88 28.45 13.47
N VAL A 108 -35.89 27.13 13.31
CA VAL A 108 -34.71 26.37 12.81
C VAL A 108 -34.93 25.80 11.39
N GLY A 109 -36.07 26.06 10.75
CA GLY A 109 -36.28 25.76 9.32
C GLY A 109 -36.27 24.28 8.94
N LEU A 110 -36.46 23.36 9.88
CA LEU A 110 -36.58 21.93 9.60
C LEU A 110 -37.94 21.61 8.97
N LYS A 111 -37.95 21.24 7.68
CA LYS A 111 -39.10 20.60 7.04
C LYS A 111 -39.20 19.15 7.52
N THR A 112 -40.24 18.82 8.26
CA THR A 112 -40.65 17.43 8.47
C THR A 112 -41.21 16.89 7.16
N LEU A 113 -40.61 15.80 6.65
CA LEU A 113 -41.15 14.97 5.57
C LEU A 113 -42.50 14.36 5.95
#